data_AF-A0A7V9HLD6-F1
#
_entry.id   AF-A0A7V9HLD6-F1
#
_cell.length_a   1.000
_cell.length_b   1.000
_cell.length_c   1.000
_cell.angle_alpha   90.00
_cell.angle_beta   90.00
_cell.angle_gamma   90.00
#
_symmetry.space_group_name_H-M   'P 1'
#
loop_
_entity.id
_entity.type
_entity.pdbx_description
1 polymer ?
#
loop_
_entity_poly.entity_id
_entity_poly.type
_entity_poly.pdbx_seq_one_letter_code
_entity_poly.pdbx_strand_id
1 'polypeptide(L)'
;MGSHEHDQTHPPGHNHDHDGTDKDPAEQEELARHLGEELSELFVRYVQGNLDFAELSFSAYDVLQDLHIIALGEYELEYDDEDAASEETSETGDTSSDYDRETATEQQEDLAQEPARS
;
A
#
# COMPACT_ATOMS: atom_id res chain seq x y z
N MET A 1 12.38 41.80 -46.44
CA MET A 1 13.15 40.60 -46.05
C MET A 1 13.77 40.93 -44.70
N GLY A 2 13.05 40.81 -43.58
CA GLY A 2 12.60 39.58 -42.92
C GLY A 2 13.61 39.31 -41.79
N SER A 3 13.28 39.17 -40.50
CA SER A 3 12.02 39.10 -39.79
C SER A 3 12.29 39.51 -38.34
N HIS A 4 11.34 40.23 -37.72
CA HIS A 4 11.10 40.14 -36.27
C HIS A 4 10.67 38.71 -35.97
N GLU A 5 11.19 38.09 -34.90
CA GLU A 5 10.53 37.07 -34.07
C GLU A 5 11.51 36.55 -33.00
N HIS A 6 11.51 37.18 -31.83
CA HIS A 6 11.85 36.51 -30.58
C HIS A 6 10.53 36.15 -29.89
N ASP A 7 9.89 35.10 -30.40
CA ASP A 7 8.81 34.38 -29.73
C ASP A 7 9.31 32.96 -29.52
N GLN A 8 9.61 32.64 -28.27
CA GLN A 8 9.16 31.40 -27.62
C GLN A 8 9.70 31.45 -26.19
N THR A 9 8.83 31.96 -25.34
CA THR A 9 8.69 31.55 -23.95
C THR A 9 8.81 30.03 -23.84
N HIS A 10 9.99 29.51 -23.52
CA HIS A 10 10.04 28.23 -22.84
C HIS A 10 9.73 28.50 -21.36
N PRO A 11 8.60 27.99 -20.81
CA PRO A 11 8.49 27.87 -19.37
C PRO A 11 9.67 27.02 -18.89
N PRO A 12 10.15 27.21 -17.64
CA PRO A 12 11.23 26.40 -17.12
C PRO A 12 10.80 24.94 -17.29
N GLY A 13 11.65 24.13 -17.90
CA GLY A 13 11.49 22.69 -17.83
C GLY A 13 11.24 22.35 -16.37
N HIS A 14 10.10 21.73 -16.09
CA HIS A 14 9.92 21.01 -14.85
C HIS A 14 11.00 19.94 -14.86
N ASN A 15 12.18 20.31 -14.37
CA ASN A 15 13.04 19.36 -13.72
C ASN A 15 12.16 18.83 -12.59
N HIS A 16 11.58 17.66 -12.82
CA HIS A 16 11.25 16.77 -11.72
C HIS A 16 12.60 16.40 -11.09
N ASP A 17 13.14 17.35 -10.32
CA ASP A 17 14.03 17.06 -9.23
C ASP A 17 13.17 16.25 -8.24
N HIS A 18 12.98 14.97 -8.52
CA HIS A 18 12.56 13.98 -7.53
C HIS A 18 13.75 13.81 -6.57
N ASP A 19 14.00 14.87 -5.80
CA ASP A 19 14.76 14.78 -4.57
C ASP A 19 13.90 13.92 -3.63
N GLY A 20 14.26 12.65 -3.51
CA GLY A 20 13.47 11.57 -2.90
C GLY A 20 13.26 11.71 -1.39
N THR A 21 12.70 12.82 -0.92
CA THR A 21 12.33 13.02 0.49
C THR A 21 11.00 13.74 0.73
N ASP A 22 10.43 14.42 -0.27
CA ASP A 22 9.10 15.04 -0.14
C ASP A 22 8.05 14.26 -0.92
N LYS A 23 7.31 13.41 -0.20
CA LYS A 23 6.17 12.65 -0.74
C LYS A 23 5.06 13.62 -1.16
N ASP A 24 4.45 13.41 -2.34
CA ASP A 24 3.37 14.27 -2.82
C ASP A 24 2.08 14.02 -2.03
N PRO A 25 1.55 15.01 -1.29
CA PRO A 25 0.31 14.85 -0.53
C PRO A 25 -0.91 14.54 -1.40
N ALA A 26 -0.94 15.01 -2.65
CA ALA A 26 -2.04 14.74 -3.56
C ALA A 26 -2.04 13.27 -4.01
N GLU A 27 -0.86 12.71 -4.26
CA GLU A 27 -0.68 11.30 -4.60
C GLU A 27 -1.07 10.39 -3.43
N GLN A 28 -0.62 10.72 -2.21
CA GLN A 28 -1.03 9.99 -1.00
C GLN A 28 -2.54 9.99 -0.80
N GLU A 29 -3.20 11.12 -1.08
CA GLU A 29 -4.66 11.20 -1.01
C GLU A 29 -5.34 10.32 -2.06
N GLU A 30 -4.81 10.26 -3.28
CA GLU A 30 -5.32 9.41 -4.35
C GLU A 30 -5.18 7.92 -4.01
N LEU A 31 -3.99 7.50 -3.55
CA LEU A 31 -3.74 6.12 -3.11
C LEU A 31 -4.65 5.72 -1.93
N ALA A 32 -4.76 6.60 -0.93
CA ALA A 32 -5.64 6.35 0.22
C ALA A 32 -7.12 6.25 -0.20
N ARG A 33 -7.56 7.04 -1.19
CA ARG A 33 -8.92 6.95 -1.73
C ARG A 33 -9.14 5.62 -2.44
N HIS A 34 -8.18 5.17 -3.25
CA HIS A 34 -8.28 3.88 -3.94
C HIS A 34 -8.41 2.71 -2.96
N LEU A 35 -7.55 2.66 -1.93
CA LEU A 35 -7.64 1.63 -0.89
C LEU A 35 -8.97 1.69 -0.12
N GLY A 36 -9.52 2.89 0.09
CA GLY A 36 -10.84 3.05 0.71
C GLY A 36 -11.98 2.47 -0.13
N GLU A 37 -11.89 2.58 -1.46
CA GLU A 37 -12.84 1.96 -2.40
C GLU A 37 -12.72 0.44 -2.36
N GLU A 38 -11.51 -0.10 -2.37
CA GLU A 38 -11.23 -1.53 -2.25
C GLU A 38 -11.78 -2.11 -0.94
N LEU A 39 -11.51 -1.47 0.20
CA LEU A 39 -12.02 -1.89 1.50
C LEU A 39 -13.56 -1.88 1.54
N SER A 40 -14.18 -0.88 0.90
CA SER A 40 -15.63 -0.79 0.80
C SER A 40 -16.22 -1.94 -0.03
N GLU A 41 -15.55 -2.33 -1.12
CA GLU A 41 -15.95 -3.47 -1.93
C GLU A 41 -15.88 -4.79 -1.14
N LEU A 42 -14.83 -5.00 -0.35
CA LEU A 42 -14.70 -6.18 0.50
C LEU A 42 -15.89 -6.32 1.46
N PHE A 43 -16.31 -5.22 2.10
CA PHE A 43 -17.50 -5.23 2.98
C PHE A 43 -18.80 -5.54 2.23
N VAL A 44 -18.97 -4.99 1.03
CA VAL A 44 -20.14 -5.29 0.19
C VAL A 44 -20.16 -6.77 -0.19
N ARG A 45 -19.02 -7.34 -0.58
CA ARG A 45 -18.90 -8.76 -0.94
C ARG A 45 -19.20 -9.68 0.25
N TYR A 46 -18.78 -9.32 1.45
CA TYR A 46 -19.14 -10.04 2.68
C TYR A 46 -20.65 -10.01 2.94
N VAL A 47 -21.31 -8.84 2.84
CA VAL A 47 -22.77 -8.71 3.01
C VAL A 47 -23.55 -9.50 1.97
N GLN A 48 -23.02 -9.61 0.75
CA GLN A 48 -23.60 -10.44 -0.33
C GLN A 48 -23.39 -11.94 -0.10
N GLY A 49 -22.56 -12.35 0.87
CA GLY A 49 -22.21 -13.74 1.13
C GLY A 49 -21.16 -14.32 0.18
N ASN A 50 -20.42 -13.45 -0.52
CA ASN A 50 -19.35 -13.84 -1.45
C ASN A 50 -17.99 -14.04 -0.75
N LEU A 51 -17.86 -13.59 0.49
CA LEU A 51 -16.69 -13.79 1.35
C LEU A 51 -17.15 -14.27 2.71
N ASP A 52 -16.40 -15.17 3.33
CA ASP A 52 -16.56 -15.50 4.73
C ASP A 52 -15.83 -14.52 5.66
N PHE A 53 -15.94 -14.71 6.97
CA PHE A 53 -15.33 -13.80 7.95
C PHE A 53 -13.80 -13.86 7.92
N ALA A 54 -13.22 -15.04 7.67
CA ALA A 54 -11.77 -15.19 7.63
C ALA A 54 -11.21 -14.49 6.40
N GLU A 55 -11.79 -14.74 5.22
CA GLU A 55 -11.43 -14.07 3.96
C GLU A 55 -11.52 -12.55 4.08
N LEU A 56 -12.63 -12.04 4.62
CA LEU A 56 -12.77 -10.60 4.86
C LEU A 56 -11.67 -10.07 5.78
N SER A 57 -11.38 -10.77 6.88
CA SER A 57 -10.44 -10.28 7.89
C SER A 57 -9.00 -10.20 7.37
N PHE A 58 -8.57 -11.17 6.56
CA PHE A 58 -7.25 -11.14 5.95
C PHE A 58 -7.16 -10.04 4.88
N SER A 59 -8.11 -9.97 3.96
CA SER A 59 -8.09 -8.94 2.93
C SER A 59 -8.21 -7.53 3.51
N ALA A 60 -9.03 -7.33 4.55
CA ALA A 60 -9.11 -6.04 5.21
C ALA A 60 -7.82 -5.68 5.95
N TYR A 61 -7.12 -6.66 6.53
CA TYR A 61 -5.83 -6.44 7.16
C TYR A 61 -4.78 -5.99 6.13
N ASP A 62 -4.72 -6.65 4.97
CA ASP A 62 -3.77 -6.30 3.89
C ASP A 62 -3.98 -4.85 3.42
N VAL A 63 -5.22 -4.47 3.11
CA VAL A 63 -5.55 -3.10 2.68
C VAL A 63 -5.21 -2.05 3.76
N LEU A 64 -5.41 -2.38 5.04
CA LEU A 64 -5.05 -1.49 6.15
C LEU A 64 -3.53 -1.40 6.34
N GLN A 65 -2.79 -2.47 6.06
CA GLN A 65 -1.34 -2.47 6.07
C GLN A 65 -0.78 -1.60 4.94
N ASP A 66 -1.34 -1.68 3.74
CA ASP A 66 -0.97 -0.82 2.61
C ASP A 66 -1.24 0.65 2.91
N LEU A 67 -2.40 0.95 3.51
CA LEU A 67 -2.71 2.30 3.96
C LEU A 67 -1.72 2.80 5.02
N HIS A 68 -1.25 1.92 5.91
CA HIS A 68 -0.23 2.27 6.89
C HIS A 68 1.11 2.60 6.23
N ILE A 69 1.53 1.81 5.23
CA ILE A 69 2.75 2.05 4.45
C ILE A 69 2.65 3.40 3.73
N ILE A 70 1.51 3.73 3.12
CA ILE A 70 1.28 5.04 2.48
C ILE A 70 1.36 6.18 3.50
N ALA A 71 0.79 6.01 4.68
CA ALA A 71 0.81 7.02 5.73
C ALA A 71 2.22 7.26 6.31
N LEU A 72 3.06 6.24 6.39
CA LEU A 72 4.48 6.37 6.70
C LEU A 72 5.27 6.92 5.50
N GLY A 73 4.68 6.83 4.30
CA GLY A 73 5.29 7.08 3.02
C GLY A 73 6.47 6.14 2.76
N GLU A 74 6.33 4.89 3.16
CA GLU A 74 7.30 3.84 2.89
C GLU A 74 6.93 3.05 1.62
N TYR A 75 6.18 3.69 0.70
CA TYR A 75 5.80 3.11 -0.58
C TYR A 75 6.76 3.58 -1.69
N GLU A 76 7.08 2.67 -2.59
CA GLU A 76 7.74 2.96 -3.86
C GLU A 76 6.77 2.55 -4.97
N LEU A 77 6.49 3.46 -5.90
CA LEU A 77 5.65 3.17 -7.06
C LEU A 77 6.53 2.68 -8.20
N GLU A 78 6.28 1.47 -8.67
CA GLU A 78 6.81 0.99 -9.94
C GLU A 78 5.95 1.57 -11.07
N TYR A 79 6.43 2.64 -11.71
CA TYR A 79 5.85 3.09 -12.96
C TYR A 79 6.32 2.15 -14.06
N ASP A 80 5.39 1.35 -14.59
CA ASP A 80 5.65 0.49 -15.74
C ASP A 80 5.84 1.40 -16.97
N ASP A 81 7.07 1.87 -17.18
CA ASP A 81 7.47 2.50 -18.43
C ASP A 81 7.41 1.41 -19.51
N GLU A 82 6.29 1.33 -20.23
CA GLU A 82 6.01 0.34 -21.28
C GLU A 82 6.95 0.42 -22.52
N ASP A 83 8.20 0.86 -22.34
CA ASP A 83 9.29 0.89 -23.32
C ASP A 83 10.59 0.21 -22.79
N ALA A 84 10.52 -0.59 -21.71
CA ALA A 84 11.64 -1.43 -21.26
C ALA A 84 11.27 -2.92 -21.33
N ALA A 85 11.81 -3.59 -22.34
CA ALA A 85 11.62 -5.02 -22.58
C ALA A 85 11.98 -5.88 -21.35
N SER A 86 10.99 -6.65 -20.89
CA SER A 86 11.05 -7.97 -20.25
C SER A 86 12.36 -8.38 -19.57
N GLU A 87 12.37 -8.42 -18.24
CA GLU A 87 13.03 -9.48 -17.47
C GLU A 87 12.07 -9.87 -16.33
N GLU A 88 11.28 -10.92 -16.59
CA GLU A 88 10.48 -11.61 -15.59
C GLU A 88 11.42 -12.20 -14.53
N THR A 89 11.41 -11.66 -13.31
CA THR A 89 11.90 -12.37 -12.14
C THR A 89 10.88 -12.24 -11.02
N SER A 90 9.85 -13.10 -11.13
CA SER A 90 8.98 -13.45 -10.02
C SER A 90 9.82 -14.15 -8.94
N GLU A 91 10.35 -13.39 -7.97
CA GLU A 91 10.97 -13.97 -6.77
C GLU A 91 10.00 -13.83 -5.59
N THR A 92 9.32 -14.95 -5.36
CA THR A 92 8.43 -15.29 -4.26
C THR A 92 8.84 -14.67 -2.93
N GLY A 93 7.94 -13.89 -2.33
CA GLY A 93 8.05 -13.41 -0.96
C GLY A 93 8.25 -14.55 0.03
N ASP A 94 9.46 -14.60 0.60
CA ASP A 94 9.82 -15.45 1.74
C ASP A 94 9.07 -14.93 2.98
N THR A 95 7.83 -15.39 3.15
CA THR A 95 7.07 -15.24 4.40
C THR A 95 7.29 -16.48 5.27
N SER A 96 8.54 -16.79 5.60
CA SER A 96 8.85 -17.69 6.72
C SER A 96 8.69 -16.94 8.04
N SER A 97 7.48 -16.42 8.31
CA SER A 97 7.09 -16.08 9.67
C SER A 97 6.58 -17.38 10.30
N ASP A 98 7.49 -18.10 10.98
CA ASP A 98 7.15 -19.28 11.77
C ASP A 98 6.13 -18.88 12.85
N TYR A 99 4.84 -19.00 12.53
CA TYR A 99 3.77 -18.92 13.51
C TYR A 99 3.83 -20.17 14.38
N ASP A 100 4.61 -20.11 15.45
CA ASP A 100 4.73 -21.20 16.42
C ASP A 100 3.47 -21.26 17.29
N ARG A 101 2.53 -22.11 16.87
CA ARG A 101 1.25 -22.32 17.54
C ARG A 101 1.41 -22.70 19.01
N GLU A 102 2.45 -23.43 19.36
CA GLU A 102 2.70 -23.88 20.74
C GLU A 102 2.99 -22.68 21.65
N THR A 103 3.90 -21.81 21.22
CA THR A 103 4.25 -20.56 21.89
C THR A 103 3.07 -19.59 22.01
N ALA A 104 2.20 -19.53 20.98
CA ALA A 104 1.00 -18.72 21.03
C ALA A 104 -0.05 -19.24 22.02
N THR A 105 -0.14 -20.56 22.20
CA THR A 105 -1.11 -21.19 23.12
C THR A 105 -0.66 -21.03 24.58
N GLU A 106 0.64 -21.19 24.85
CA GLU A 106 1.22 -20.98 26.19
C GLU A 106 1.01 -19.55 26.70
N GLN A 107 1.21 -18.54 25.84
CA GLN A 107 0.97 -17.13 26.19
C GLN A 107 -0.51 -16.83 26.52
N GLN A 108 -1.45 -17.50 25.86
CA GLN A 108 -2.88 -17.35 26.18
C GLN A 108 -3.24 -18.00 27.51
N GLU A 109 -2.64 -19.13 27.86
CA GLU A 109 -2.86 -19.78 29.15
C GLU A 109 -2.34 -18.90 30.29
N ASP A 110 -1.13 -18.33 30.18
CA ASP A 110 -0.57 -17.43 31.21
C ASP A 110 -1.47 -16.23 31.51
N LEU A 111 -2.03 -15.59 30.48
CA LEU A 111 -2.96 -14.46 30.64
C LEU A 111 -4.29 -14.87 31.29
N ALA A 112 -4.75 -16.09 31.04
CA ALA A 112 -6.00 -16.62 31.60
C ALA A 112 -5.88 -17.07 33.06
N GLN A 113 -4.65 -17.25 33.57
CA GLN A 113 -4.40 -17.65 34.96
C GLN A 113 -4.26 -16.46 35.92
N GLU A 114 -4.26 -15.21 35.44
CA GLU A 114 -4.22 -14.06 36.36
C GLU A 114 -5.54 -13.95 37.14
N PRO A 115 -5.54 -14.07 38.48
CA PRO A 115 -6.73 -13.84 39.27
C PRO A 115 -7.14 -12.38 39.10
N ALA A 116 -8.42 -12.14 38.81
CA ALA A 116 -8.99 -10.81 38.77
C ALA A 116 -8.58 -10.06 40.05
N ARG A 117 -7.68 -9.08 39.92
CA ARG A 117 -7.25 -8.27 41.06
C ARG A 117 -8.48 -7.49 41.53
N SER A 118 -9.03 -7.91 42.66
CA SER A 118 -10.06 -7.17 43.40
C SER A 118 -9.51 -5.89 44.00
#